data_AF-A0A6V8NUE8-F1
#
_entry.id   AF-A0A6V8NUE8-F1
#
_cell.length_a   1.000
_cell.length_b   1.000
_cell.length_c   1.000
_cell.angle_alpha   90.00
_cell.angle_beta   90.00
_cell.angle_gamma   90.00
#
_symmetry.space_group_name_H-M   'P 1'
#
loop_
_entity.id
_entity.type
_entity.pdbx_description
1 polymer ?
#
loop_
_entity_poly.entity_id
_entity_poly.type
_entity_poly.pdbx_seq_one_letter_code
_entity_poly.pdbx_strand_id
1 'polypeptide(L)'
;LLSGYDVGGGAYFLPGRELEERQLASQGVEQEVEAVGVRSELLGLELELYLGQRAELWRFPLETVSQSEAGFERVYQSSCLVPRWKIELKPQELWRNQMRLEIKALGETGSKISDLKVWT
;
A
#
# COMPACT_ATOMS: atom_id res chain seq x y z
N LEU A 1 17.84 -6.46 -9.60
CA LEU A 1 17.20 -5.15 -9.31
C LEU A 1 16.43 -5.28 -8.01
N LEU A 2 17.02 -4.83 -6.90
CA LEU A 2 16.40 -4.83 -5.56
C LEU A 2 15.47 -3.61 -5.42
N SER A 3 14.58 -3.40 -6.39
CA SER A 3 13.81 -2.15 -6.52
C SER A 3 12.92 -1.84 -5.31
N GLY A 4 12.59 -2.86 -4.50
CA GLY A 4 11.81 -2.67 -3.28
C GLY A 4 12.58 -2.06 -2.11
N TYR A 5 13.89 -2.31 -1.99
CA TYR A 5 14.69 -1.83 -0.84
C TYR A 5 15.31 -0.45 -1.06
N ASP A 6 15.23 0.07 -2.28
CA ASP A 6 15.68 1.42 -2.61
C ASP A 6 14.47 2.34 -2.85
N VAL A 7 14.47 3.49 -2.18
CA VAL A 7 13.44 4.52 -2.37
C VAL A 7 13.40 5.06 -3.80
N GLY A 8 14.52 4.97 -4.55
CA GLY A 8 14.58 5.36 -5.95
C GLY A 8 13.72 4.52 -6.89
N GLY A 9 13.39 3.27 -6.52
CA GLY A 9 12.49 2.39 -7.28
C GLY A 9 11.01 2.62 -6.98
N GLY A 10 10.73 3.09 -5.76
CA GLY A 10 9.42 3.53 -5.29
C GLY A 10 9.37 3.66 -3.77
N ALA A 11 8.37 4.38 -3.28
CA ALA A 11 8.23 4.65 -1.86
C ALA A 11 6.76 4.74 -1.42
N TYR A 12 6.50 4.31 -0.19
CA TYR A 12 5.28 4.62 0.52
C TYR A 12 5.25 6.09 0.96
N PHE A 13 4.07 6.67 0.97
CA PHE A 13 3.81 7.94 1.63
C PHE A 13 2.43 7.91 2.29
N LEU A 14 2.29 8.68 3.35
CA LEU A 14 1.07 8.80 4.11
C LEU A 14 0.72 10.29 4.18
N PRO A 15 -0.47 10.73 3.72
CA PRO A 15 -0.82 12.15 3.77
C PRO A 15 -0.74 12.71 5.19
N GLY A 16 -0.02 13.83 5.34
CA GLY A 16 0.11 14.56 6.61
C GLY A 16 1.03 13.93 7.66
N ARG A 17 1.79 12.87 7.33
CA ARG A 17 2.76 12.26 8.26
C ARG A 17 3.99 11.73 7.55
N GLU A 18 5.12 11.79 8.25
CA GLU A 18 6.35 11.15 7.78
C GLU A 18 6.39 9.68 8.21
N LEU A 19 6.92 8.84 7.34
CA LEU A 19 7.25 7.46 7.61
C LEU A 19 8.75 7.35 7.86
N GLU A 20 9.13 6.64 8.92
CA GLU A 20 10.53 6.33 9.23
C GLU A 20 11.17 5.50 8.12
N GLU A 21 10.49 4.41 7.72
CA GLU A 21 10.88 3.55 6.61
C GLU A 21 9.84 3.63 5.49
N ARG A 22 10.29 4.09 4.32
CA ARG A 22 9.43 4.38 3.15
C ARG A 22 9.66 3.44 1.98
N GLN A 23 10.70 2.63 2.00
CA GLN A 23 11.03 1.68 0.96
C GLN A 23 9.88 0.69 0.77
N LEU A 24 9.60 0.24 -0.45
CA LEU A 24 8.49 -0.69 -0.71
C LEU A 24 8.65 -2.05 -0.01
N ALA A 25 9.90 -2.44 0.26
CA ALA A 25 10.23 -3.63 1.02
C ALA A 25 10.26 -3.43 2.55
N SER A 26 9.98 -2.22 3.05
CA SER A 26 9.90 -1.95 4.48
C SER A 26 8.71 -2.64 5.13
N GLN A 27 8.82 -2.85 6.45
CA GLN A 27 7.75 -3.36 7.29
C GLN A 27 7.33 -2.29 8.31
N GLY A 28 6.05 -2.22 8.66
CA GLY A 28 5.58 -1.30 9.68
C GLY A 28 4.11 -1.46 10.03
N VAL A 29 3.71 -0.83 11.13
CA VAL A 29 2.32 -0.74 11.59
C VAL A 29 2.02 0.71 11.89
N GLU A 30 1.04 1.27 11.18
CA GLU A 30 0.66 2.67 11.29
C GLU A 30 -0.76 2.77 11.86
N GLN A 31 -0.93 3.56 12.93
CA GLN A 31 -2.25 3.74 13.55
C GLN A 31 -3.06 4.83 12.82
N GLU A 32 -4.38 4.78 12.98
CA GLU A 32 -5.32 5.83 12.56
C GLU A 32 -5.16 6.28 11.09
N VAL A 33 -4.93 5.33 10.19
CA VAL A 33 -4.70 5.59 8.76
C VAL A 33 -6.01 5.88 8.04
N GLU A 34 -6.09 7.02 7.36
CA GLU A 34 -7.18 7.35 6.42
C GLU A 34 -6.78 7.11 4.97
N ALA A 35 -5.49 7.26 4.65
CA ALA A 35 -4.96 7.01 3.32
C ALA A 35 -3.48 6.59 3.36
N VAL A 36 -3.09 5.81 2.36
CA VAL A 36 -1.70 5.42 2.07
C VAL A 36 -1.48 5.45 0.57
N GLY A 37 -0.35 5.98 0.16
CA GLY A 37 0.06 5.99 -1.24
C GLY A 37 1.38 5.27 -1.48
N VAL A 38 1.57 4.89 -2.74
CA VAL A 38 2.79 4.33 -3.29
C VAL A 38 3.13 5.12 -4.54
N ARG A 39 4.33 5.69 -4.58
CA ARG A 39 4.85 6.35 -5.77
C ARG A 39 6.02 5.56 -6.33
N SER A 40 5.99 5.25 -7.63
CA SER A 40 7.09 4.59 -8.33
C SER A 40 7.50 5.41 -9.54
N GLU A 41 8.67 6.03 -9.47
CA GLU A 41 9.28 6.73 -10.61
C GLU A 41 9.64 5.74 -11.72
N LEU A 42 10.04 4.52 -11.37
CA LEU A 42 10.37 3.46 -12.32
C LEU A 42 9.18 3.06 -13.20
N LEU A 43 7.98 3.04 -12.63
CA LEU A 43 6.75 2.73 -13.36
C LEU A 43 6.06 4.00 -13.89
N GLY A 44 6.48 5.19 -13.47
CA GLY A 44 5.78 6.43 -13.78
C GLY A 44 4.36 6.46 -13.21
N LEU A 45 4.15 5.90 -12.01
CA LEU A 45 2.82 5.76 -11.40
C LEU A 45 2.78 6.24 -9.94
N GLU A 46 1.63 6.75 -9.54
CA GLU A 46 1.24 6.99 -8.16
C GLU A 46 -0.09 6.30 -7.88
N LEU A 47 -0.12 5.51 -6.81
CA LEU A 47 -1.29 4.82 -6.31
C LEU A 47 -1.66 5.41 -4.96
N GLU A 48 -2.94 5.65 -4.72
CA GLU A 48 -3.44 6.09 -3.42
C GLU A 48 -4.65 5.28 -3.00
N LEU A 49 -4.53 4.59 -1.87
CA LEU A 49 -5.61 3.85 -1.23
C LEU A 49 -6.22 4.72 -0.11
N TYR A 50 -7.47 5.09 -0.29
CA TYR A 50 -8.29 5.80 0.69
C TYR A 50 -9.17 4.81 1.44
N LEU A 51 -9.22 4.93 2.76
CA LEU A 51 -9.99 4.08 3.66
C LEU A 51 -11.21 4.83 4.15
N GLY A 52 -12.40 4.25 3.96
CA GLY A 52 -13.67 4.85 4.40
C GLY A 52 -13.83 4.90 5.92
N GLN A 53 -13.03 4.13 6.65
CA GLN A 53 -12.88 4.20 8.10
C GLN A 53 -11.40 4.09 8.44
N ARG A 54 -10.96 4.84 9.46
CA ARG A 54 -9.58 4.79 9.96
C ARG A 54 -9.19 3.36 10.34
N ALA A 55 -7.99 2.96 9.94
CA ALA A 55 -7.49 1.61 10.16
C ALA A 55 -6.11 1.63 10.83
N GLU A 56 -5.78 0.55 11.52
CA GLU A 56 -4.39 0.18 11.72
C GLU A 56 -3.89 -0.41 10.39
N LEU A 57 -2.86 0.19 9.77
CA LEU A 57 -2.32 -0.27 8.50
C LEU A 57 -1.05 -1.07 8.74
N TRP A 58 -1.04 -2.32 8.31
CA TRP A 58 0.19 -3.12 8.26
C TRP A 58 0.82 -2.99 6.88
N ARG A 59 2.14 -2.83 6.87
CA ARG A 59 2.98 -2.78 5.67
C ARG A 59 4.05 -3.85 5.82
N PHE A 60 4.28 -4.67 4.79
CA PHE A 60 5.36 -5.65 4.79
C PHE A 60 5.65 -6.15 3.37
N PRO A 61 6.88 -6.64 3.11
CA PRO A 61 7.21 -7.22 1.82
C PRO A 61 6.67 -8.64 1.66
N LEU A 62 6.25 -8.97 0.44
CA LEU A 62 6.13 -10.36 -0.02
C LEU A 62 7.46 -10.77 -0.64
N GLU A 63 8.08 -11.79 -0.05
CA GLU A 63 9.41 -12.26 -0.44
C GLU A 63 9.38 -13.76 -0.70
N THR A 64 10.17 -14.19 -1.69
CA THR A 64 10.44 -15.59 -1.97
C THR A 64 11.81 -15.97 -1.44
N VAL A 65 11.95 -17.19 -0.93
CA VAL A 65 13.25 -17.78 -0.64
C VAL A 65 13.70 -18.56 -1.86
N SER A 66 14.83 -18.17 -2.46
CA SER A 66 15.47 -18.91 -3.54
C SER A 66 16.79 -19.52 -3.07
N GLN A 67 17.11 -20.71 -3.57
CA GLN A 67 18.41 -21.33 -3.38
C GLN A 67 19.32 -20.94 -4.54
N SER A 68 20.46 -20.33 -4.22
CA SER A 68 21.54 -20.02 -5.15
C SER A 68 22.80 -20.83 -4.79
N GLU A 69 23.83 -20.75 -5.63
CA GLU A 69 25.15 -21.34 -5.33
C GLU A 69 25.81 -20.70 -4.08
N ALA A 70 25.42 -19.47 -3.72
CA ALA A 70 25.91 -18.76 -2.55
C ALA A 70 25.06 -19.01 -1.28
N GLY A 71 24.00 -19.83 -1.37
CA GLY A 71 23.08 -20.13 -0.27
C GLY A 71 21.66 -19.61 -0.51
N PHE A 72 20.90 -19.45 0.57
CA PHE A 72 19.53 -18.94 0.49
C PHE A 72 19.50 -17.43 0.41
N GLU A 73 18.74 -16.90 -0.54
CA GLU A 73 18.51 -15.47 -0.70
C GLU A 73 17.01 -15.16 -0.57
N ARG A 74 16.70 -14.07 0.12
CA ARG A 74 15.35 -13.50 0.14
C ARG A 74 15.24 -12.52 -1.02
N VAL A 75 14.24 -12.75 -1.87
CA VAL A 75 14.00 -11.93 -3.05
C VAL A 75 12.66 -11.24 -2.89
N TYR A 76 12.69 -9.91 -2.84
CA TYR A 76 11.49 -9.08 -2.85
C TYR A 76 10.71 -9.28 -4.15
N GLN A 77 9.42 -9.60 -4.03
CA GLN A 77 8.50 -9.78 -5.16
C GLN A 77 7.43 -8.69 -5.20
N SER A 78 6.94 -8.25 -4.03
CA SER A 78 5.88 -7.25 -3.94
C SER A 78 5.76 -6.62 -2.55
N SER A 79 4.92 -5.61 -2.46
CA SER A 79 4.50 -4.92 -1.24
C SER A 79 3.09 -5.36 -0.82
N CYS A 80 2.88 -5.53 0.48
CA CYS A 80 1.55 -5.74 1.06
C CYS A 80 1.14 -4.52 1.88
N LEU A 81 -0.06 -4.00 1.60
CA LEU A 81 -0.76 -3.00 2.41
C LEU A 81 -2.05 -3.64 2.95
N VAL A 82 -2.12 -3.82 4.26
CA VAL A 82 -3.25 -4.52 4.91
C VAL A 82 -3.90 -3.59 5.93
N PRO A 83 -4.99 -2.90 5.56
CA PRO A 83 -5.83 -2.17 6.50
C PRO A 83 -6.54 -3.14 7.44
N ARG A 84 -6.42 -2.91 8.74
CA ARG A 84 -7.01 -3.73 9.81
C ARG A 84 -7.96 -2.88 10.66
N TRP A 85 -9.17 -3.38 10.83
CA TRP A 85 -10.18 -2.80 11.73
C TRP A 85 -10.52 -3.79 12.84
N LYS A 86 -10.65 -3.29 14.07
CA LYS A 86 -11.27 -4.03 15.16
C LYS A 86 -12.77 -3.78 15.11
N ILE A 87 -13.53 -4.80 14.76
CA ILE A 87 -14.98 -4.71 14.56
C ILE A 87 -15.67 -5.43 15.71
N GLU A 88 -16.55 -4.74 16.43
CA GLU A 88 -17.41 -5.30 17.46
C GLU A 88 -18.87 -5.10 17.02
N LEU A 89 -19.62 -6.20 16.86
CA LEU A 89 -21.01 -6.18 16.37
C LEU A 89 -21.92 -6.93 17.33
N LYS A 90 -23.08 -6.36 17.61
CA LYS A 90 -24.21 -7.03 18.28
C LYS A 90 -25.03 -7.83 17.28
N PRO A 91 -25.92 -8.73 17.73
CA PRO A 91 -26.84 -9.43 16.84
C PRO A 91 -27.59 -8.46 15.92
N GLN A 92 -27.60 -8.77 14.62
CA GLN A 92 -28.23 -7.97 13.55
C GLN A 92 -27.55 -6.64 13.20
N GLU A 93 -26.43 -6.29 13.83
CA GLU A 93 -25.62 -5.15 13.38
C GLU A 93 -24.80 -5.52 12.13
N LEU A 94 -24.62 -4.53 11.25
CA LEU A 94 -23.82 -4.65 10.04
C LEU A 94 -22.66 -3.66 10.11
N TRP A 95 -21.46 -4.14 9.81
CA TRP A 95 -20.34 -3.27 9.52
C TRP A 95 -20.23 -3.07 8.01
N ARG A 96 -20.16 -1.82 7.58
CA ARG A 96 -19.97 -1.43 6.18
C ARG A 96 -18.75 -0.54 6.07
N ASN A 97 -17.91 -0.83 5.10
CA ASN A 97 -16.75 -0.02 4.80
C ASN A 97 -16.56 0.05 3.29
N GLN A 98 -15.88 1.09 2.84
CA GLN A 98 -15.52 1.30 1.46
C GLN A 98 -14.05 1.66 1.40
N MET A 99 -13.35 1.08 0.43
CA MET A 99 -12.01 1.51 0.08
C MET A 99 -12.03 2.02 -1.35
N ARG A 100 -11.17 3.00 -1.63
CA ARG A 100 -11.04 3.58 -2.96
C ARG A 100 -9.59 3.65 -3.34
N LEU A 101 -9.24 3.03 -4.46
CA LEU A 101 -7.92 3.11 -5.06
C LEU A 101 -7.95 4.13 -6.19
N GLU A 102 -7.08 5.13 -6.11
CA GLU A 102 -6.76 6.01 -7.23
C GLU A 102 -5.44 5.58 -7.86
N ILE A 103 -5.37 5.66 -9.19
CA ILE A 103 -4.18 5.36 -9.99
C ILE A 103 -3.93 6.58 -10.88
N LYS A 104 -2.72 7.13 -10.81
CA LYS A 104 -2.30 8.32 -11.55
C LYS A 104 -0.99 8.02 -12.28
N ALA A 105 -0.89 8.48 -13.52
CA ALA A 105 0.39 8.53 -14.22
C ALA A 105 1.20 9.73 -13.73
N LEU A 106 2.48 9.52 -13.42
CA LEU A 106 3.41 10.60 -13.10
C LEU A 106 3.71 11.38 -14.39
N GLY A 107 3.43 12.68 -14.37
CA GLY A 107 3.65 13.57 -15.51
C GLY A 107 2.39 13.92 -16.33
N GLU A 108 1.25 13.26 -16.07
CA GLU A 108 -0.03 13.70 -16.63
C GLU A 108 -0.72 14.67 -15.66
N THR A 109 -1.01 15.89 -16.15
CA THR A 109 -1.82 16.85 -15.41
C THR A 109 -3.28 16.43 -15.52
N GLY A 110 -3.75 15.63 -14.56
CA GLY A 110 -5.16 15.39 -14.28
C GLY A 110 -5.98 14.79 -15.42
N SER A 111 -6.04 13.47 -15.50
CA SER A 111 -7.21 12.80 -16.07
C SER A 111 -7.84 11.91 -15.00
N LYS A 112 -9.09 12.23 -14.64
CA LYS A 112 -9.90 11.39 -13.77
C LYS A 112 -10.13 10.06 -14.48
N ILE A 113 -9.58 8.97 -13.94
CA ILE A 113 -10.09 7.63 -14.24
C ILE A 113 -11.37 7.46 -13.43
N SER A 114 -12.47 8.05 -13.92
CA SER A 114 -13.82 7.73 -13.45
C SER A 114 -14.26 6.45 -14.13
N ASP A 115 -14.35 5.36 -13.36
CA ASP A 115 -15.50 4.43 -13.33
C ASP A 115 -15.09 3.10 -12.69
N LEU A 116 -14.86 3.12 -11.37
CA LEU A 116 -14.88 1.89 -10.56
C LEU A 116 -16.31 1.72 -10.02
N LYS A 117 -17.06 0.85 -10.70
CA LYS A 117 -18.41 0.45 -10.32
C LYS A 117 -18.36 -0.28 -8.98
N VAL A 118 -18.81 0.39 -7.92
CA VAL A 118 -18.98 -0.20 -6.59
C VAL A 118 -20.20 -1.13 -6.66
N TRP A 119 -20.00 -2.43 -6.40
CA TRP A 119 -21.09 -3.36 -6.17
C TRP A 119 -21.54 -3.20 -4.72
N THR A 120 -22.79 -2.76 -4.53
CA THR A 120 -23.50 -2.78 -3.24
C THR A 120 -24.37 -4.01 -3.11
#